data_AF-A0A9E2PJ01-F1
#
_entry.id   AF-A0A9E2PJ01-F1
#
_cell.length_a   1.000
_cell.length_b   1.000
_cell.length_c   1.000
_cell.angle_alpha   90.00
_cell.angle_beta   90.00
_cell.angle_gamma   90.00
#
_symmetry.space_group_name_H-M   'P 1'
#
loop_
_entity.id
_entity.type
_entity.pdbx_description
1 polymer ?
#
loop_
_entity_poly.entity_id
_entity_poly.type
_entity_poly.pdbx_seq_one_letter_code
_entity_poly.pdbx_strand_id
1 'polypeptide(L)' 'MAKSKRIGILGGTFNPIHMGHLVLAEQARGLLRLEKVIFIPTNLPPHKRVSSLAPAQERYHMVA' A
#
# COMPACT_ATOMS: atom_id res chain seq x y z
N MET A 1 -25.52 -13.91 11.54
CA MET A 1 -25.07 -12.61 11.02
C MET A 1 -23.74 -12.79 10.31
N ALA A 2 -23.58 -12.28 9.08
CA ALA A 2 -22.30 -12.35 8.37
C ALA A 2 -21.28 -11.44 9.06
N LYS A 3 -20.08 -11.97 9.35
CA LYS A 3 -19.00 -11.21 9.99
C LYS A 3 -18.53 -10.12 9.03
N SER A 4 -18.63 -8.85 9.43
CA SER A 4 -18.13 -7.74 8.61
C SER A 4 -16.62 -7.88 8.41
N LYS A 5 -16.19 -7.89 7.14
CA LYS A 5 -14.77 -8.03 6.78
C LYS A 5 -14.05 -6.72 7.03
N ARG A 6 -13.12 -6.70 7.99
CA ARG A 6 -12.24 -5.55 8.23
C ARG A 6 -11.06 -5.61 7.27
N ILE A 7 -10.98 -4.64 6.37
CA ILE A 7 -9.92 -4.54 5.36
C ILE A 7 -9.12 -3.26 5.61
N GLY A 8 -7.80 -3.37 5.67
CA GLY A 8 -6.91 -2.21 5.68
C GLY A 8 -6.57 -1.76 4.26
N ILE A 9 -6.37 -0.46 4.09
CA ILE A 9 -5.86 0.11 2.85
C ILE A 9 -4.55 0.82 3.17
N LEU A 10 -3.46 0.43 2.50
CA LEU A 10 -2.17 1.09 2.59
C LEU A 10 -1.86 1.78 1.26
N GLY A 11 -2.15 3.08 1.21
CA GLY A 11 -1.81 3.93 0.08
C GLY A 11 -0.36 4.42 0.15
N GLY A 12 0.32 4.43 -0.98
CA GLY A 12 1.70 4.91 -1.07
C GLY A 12 2.17 5.03 -2.51
N THR A 13 3.24 5.77 -2.75
CA THR A 13 3.85 5.84 -4.08
C THR A 13 4.60 4.55 -4.41
N PHE A 14 5.16 3.87 -3.41
CA PHE A 14 5.93 2.62 -3.56
C PHE A 14 6.97 2.70 -4.70
N ASN A 15 7.90 3.65 -4.56
CA ASN A 15 8.93 3.95 -5.56
C ASN A 15 10.35 3.78 -4.96
N PRO A 16 10.81 2.55 -4.63
CA PRO A 16 10.13 1.25 -4.73
C PRO A 16 9.42 0.83 -3.42
N ILE A 17 8.69 -0.29 -3.44
CA ILE A 17 8.26 -0.96 -2.20
C ILE A 17 9.49 -1.54 -1.46
N HIS A 18 9.41 -1.70 -0.14
CA HIS A 18 10.50 -2.19 0.69
C HIS A 18 9.99 -2.75 2.02
N MET A 19 10.87 -3.37 2.84
CA MET A 19 10.51 -4.05 4.10
C MET A 19 9.71 -3.18 5.07
N GLY A 20 10.05 -1.89 5.21
CA GLY A 20 9.28 -0.98 6.06
C GLY A 20 7.77 -0.93 5.72
N HIS A 21 7.41 -0.96 4.43
CA HIS A 21 6.00 -0.99 4.00
C HIS A 21 5.32 -2.31 4.38
N LEU A 22 6.03 -3.44 4.21
CA LEU A 22 5.52 -4.78 4.49
C LEU A 22 5.32 -4.98 6.00
N VAL A 23 6.31 -4.58 6.81
CA VAL A 23 6.22 -4.63 8.27
C VAL A 23 5.05 -3.76 8.75
N LEU A 24 4.90 -2.55 8.23
CA LEU A 24 3.80 -1.67 8.61
C LEU A 24 2.43 -2.28 8.27
N ALA A 25 2.27 -2.86 7.07
CA ALA A 25 1.04 -3.54 6.68
C ALA A 25 0.74 -4.74 7.59
N GLU A 26 1.73 -5.57 7.89
CA GLU A 26 1.55 -6.77 8.72
C GLU A 26 1.24 -6.42 10.17
N GLN A 27 1.94 -5.42 10.74
CA GLN A 27 1.66 -4.93 12.09
C GLN A 27 0.23 -4.37 12.18
N ALA A 28 -0.20 -3.55 11.20
CA ALA A 28 -1.56 -3.04 11.15
C ALA A 28 -2.60 -4.18 11.03
N ARG A 29 -2.32 -5.20 10.21
CA ARG A 29 -3.18 -6.37 10.04
C ARG A 29 -3.38 -7.11 11.36
N GLY A 30 -2.30 -7.38 12.09
CA GLY A 30 -2.33 -8.08 13.37
C GLY A 30 -3.00 -7.27 14.48
N LEU A 31 -2.53 -6.03 14.70
CA LEU A 31 -2.98 -5.18 15.81
C LEU A 31 -4.45 -4.78 15.67
N LEU A 32 -4.92 -4.49 14.45
CA LEU A 32 -6.31 -4.08 14.19
C LEU A 32 -7.22 -5.26 13.82
N ARG A 33 -6.69 -6.49 13.87
CA ARG A 33 -7.40 -7.73 13.55
C ARG A 33 -8.09 -7.63 12.17
N LEU A 34 -7.35 -7.17 11.17
CA LEU A 34 -7.81 -7.05 9.79
C LEU A 34 -7.75 -8.43 9.10
N GLU A 35 -8.68 -8.68 8.19
CA GLU A 35 -8.65 -9.87 7.33
C GLU A 35 -7.47 -9.79 6.36
N LYS A 36 -7.24 -8.61 5.79
CA LYS A 36 -6.15 -8.33 4.85
C LYS A 36 -5.85 -6.83 4.78
N VAL A 37 -4.71 -6.49 4.20
CA VAL A 37 -4.32 -5.14 3.83
C VAL A 37 -4.17 -5.09 2.31
N ILE A 38 -4.82 -4.11 1.68
CA ILE A 38 -4.71 -3.86 0.24
C ILE A 38 -3.72 -2.72 0.04
N PHE A 39 -2.69 -2.95 -0.76
CA PHE A 39 -1.76 -1.91 -1.19
C PHE A 39 -2.35 -1.16 -2.39
N ILE A 40 -2.36 0.17 -2.35
CA ILE A 40 -2.83 1.01 -3.45
C ILE A 40 -1.68 1.92 -3.92
N PRO A 41 -0.95 1.55 -5.00
CA PRO A 41 0.08 2.40 -5.57
C PRO A 41 -0.55 3.67 -6.15
N THR A 42 -0.08 4.83 -5.69
CA THR A 42 -0.58 6.13 -6.14
C THR A 42 -0.07 6.44 -7.55
N ASN A 43 -0.94 6.86 -8.46
CA ASN A 43 -0.52 7.24 -9.83
C ASN A 43 0.36 8.51 -9.80
N LEU A 44 -0.20 9.63 -9.31
CA LEU A 44 0.51 10.90 -9.12
C LEU A 44 0.28 11.39 -7.68
N PRO A 45 1.33 11.58 -6.86
CA PRO A 45 1.17 12.11 -5.51
C PRO A 45 0.64 13.56 -5.54
N PRO A 46 -0.52 13.86 -4.95
CA PRO A 46 -1.15 15.18 -5.10
C PRO A 46 -0.37 16.32 -4.42
N HIS A 47 0.57 15.98 -3.53
CA HIS A 47 1.29 16.91 -2.65
C HIS A 47 2.80 16.96 -2.92
N LYS A 48 3.31 16.30 -3.98
CA LYS A 48 4.74 16.32 -4.34
C LYS A 48 4.90 16.43 -5.86
N ARG A 49 5.68 17.41 -6.32
CA ARG A 49 6.28 17.36 -7.67
C ARG A 49 7.47 16.42 -7.62
N VAL A 50 7.24 15.15 -7.94
CA VAL A 50 8.29 14.15 -7.94
C VAL A 50 8.81 14.02 -9.37
N SER A 51 10.03 14.50 -9.61
CA SER A 51 10.69 14.45 -10.94
C SER A 51 11.22 13.05 -11.30
N SER A 52 11.34 12.14 -10.32
CA SER A 52 11.99 10.83 -10.47
C SER A 52 11.08 9.65 -10.10
N LEU A 53 9.80 9.72 -10.47
CA LEU A 53 8.92 8.56 -10.31
C LEU A 53 9.23 7.53 -11.39
N ALA A 54 9.44 6.28 -10.98
CA ALA A 54 9.29 5.18 -11.91
C ALA A 54 7.87 5.19 -12.49
N PRO A 55 7.67 4.74 -13.75
CA PRO A 55 6.37 4.62 -14.36
C PRO A 55 5.36 3.94 -13.43
N ALA A 56 4.12 4.44 -13.41
CA ALA A 56 3.08 3.92 -12.51
C ALA A 56 2.89 2.41 -12.67
N GLN A 57 3.04 1.89 -13.89
CA GLN A 57 2.97 0.47 -14.20
C GLN A 57 4.10 -0.33 -13.53
N GLU A 58 5.34 0.16 -13.55
CA GLU A 58 6.46 -0.52 -12.87
C GLU A 58 6.24 -0.56 -11.36
N ARG A 59 5.77 0.54 -10.78
CA ARG A 59 5.45 0.60 -9.35
C ARG A 59 4.29 -0.30 -8.98
N TYR A 60 3.30 -0.45 -9.85
CA TYR A 60 2.24 -1.44 -9.69
C TYR A 60 2.82 -2.86 -9.68
N HIS A 61 3.68 -3.21 -10.65
CA HIS A 61 4.30 -4.53 -10.73
C HIS A 61 5.21 -4.87 -9.55
N MET A 62 5.87 -3.88 -8.94
CA MET A 62 6.65 -4.10 -7.73
C MET A 62 5.79 -4.46 -6.50
N VAL A 63 4.49 -4.16 -6.53
CA VAL A 63 3.57 -4.32 -5.38
C VAL A 63 2.58 -5.49 -5.59
N ALA A 64 2.26 -5.81 -6.85
CA ALA A 64 1.23 -6.77 -7.25
C ALA A 64 1.54 -8.22 -6.89
#